data_AF-A0A1Q5L545-F1
#
_entry.id   AF-A0A1Q5L545-F1
#
_cell.length_a   1.000
_cell.length_b   1.000
_cell.length_c   1.000
_cell.angle_alpha   90.00
_cell.angle_beta   90.00
_cell.angle_gamma   90.00
#
_symmetry.space_group_name_H-M   'P 1'
#
loop_
_entity.id
_entity.type
_entity.pdbx_description
1 polymer ?
#
loop_
_entity_poly.entity_id
_entity_poly.type
_entity_poly.pdbx_seq_one_letter_code
_entity_poly.pdbx_strand_id
1 'polypeptide(L)'
;MAEYEFDLPPKAPPEVIAEREELADEVCRELARAGLPVHRGDLSDKPHSKPGADVHIESFEDGGVYVDWGTADELREAALELFAKGIDYADPPPVVLHHKNVHDCMRDALVRILASAGFQVEEADGFTHGTAVHVKGLRP
;
A
#
# COMPACT_ATOMS: atom_id res chain seq x y z
N MET A 1 10.10 35.92 -0.33
CA MET A 1 10.03 34.44 -0.42
C MET A 1 8.89 34.05 0.47
N ALA A 2 7.80 33.50 -0.07
CA ALA A 2 6.70 33.02 0.76
C ALA A 2 7.20 31.75 1.46
N GLU A 3 7.27 31.78 2.79
CA GLU A 3 7.40 30.57 3.59
C GLU A 3 6.10 29.79 3.38
N TYR A 4 6.19 28.71 2.60
CA TYR A 4 5.13 27.73 2.55
C TYR A 4 5.23 26.94 3.85
N GLU A 5 4.47 27.39 4.86
CA GLU A 5 4.16 26.58 6.04
C GLU A 5 3.30 25.43 5.52
N PHE A 6 3.92 24.27 5.31
CA PHE A 6 3.21 23.06 4.94
C PHE A 6 2.50 22.55 6.20
N ASP A 7 1.33 23.11 6.47
CA ASP A 7 0.46 22.61 7.53
C ASP A 7 0.14 21.15 7.20
N LEU A 8 0.67 20.25 8.04
CA LEU A 8 0.35 18.84 7.92
C LEU A 8 -1.15 18.67 8.15
N PRO A 9 -1.82 17.78 7.40
CA PRO A 9 -3.22 17.51 7.60
C PRO A 9 -3.50 17.16 9.07
N PRO A 10 -4.66 17.57 9.61
CA PRO A 10 -5.02 17.21 10.98
C PRO A 10 -5.02 15.69 11.14
N LYS A 11 -4.58 15.23 12.32
CA LYS A 11 -4.63 13.81 12.67
C LYS A 11 -6.05 13.41 13.05
N ALA A 12 -6.42 12.19 12.71
CA ALA A 12 -7.68 11.61 13.15
C ALA A 12 -7.72 11.50 14.69
N PRO A 13 -8.92 11.56 15.28
CA PRO A 13 -9.10 11.32 16.71
C PRO A 13 -8.56 9.94 17.14
N PRO A 14 -8.09 9.78 18.38
CA PRO A 14 -7.53 8.51 18.87
C PRO A 14 -8.46 7.30 18.71
N GLU A 15 -9.77 7.51 18.85
CA GLU A 15 -10.78 6.47 18.63
C GLU A 15 -10.81 5.98 17.19
N VAL A 16 -10.71 6.88 16.21
CA VAL A 16 -10.65 6.53 14.78
C VAL A 16 -9.35 5.80 14.45
N ILE A 17 -8.24 6.21 15.07
CA ILE A 17 -6.96 5.50 14.93
C ILE A 17 -7.05 4.08 15.48
N ALA A 18 -7.67 3.90 16.66
CA ALA A 18 -7.86 2.57 17.23
C ALA A 18 -8.73 1.66 16.35
N GLU A 19 -9.81 2.19 15.74
CA GLU A 19 -10.63 1.46 14.78
C GLU A 19 -9.83 1.04 13.53
N ARG A 20 -8.96 1.93 13.03
CA ARG A 20 -8.08 1.62 11.89
C ARG A 20 -7.03 0.57 12.23
N GLU A 21 -6.47 0.60 13.44
CA GLU A 21 -5.55 -0.43 13.95
C GLU A 21 -6.22 -1.81 14.00
N GLU A 22 -7.44 -1.89 14.55
CA GLU A 22 -8.22 -3.13 14.60
C GLU A 22 -8.52 -3.66 13.19
N LEU A 23 -8.91 -2.78 12.27
CA LEU A 23 -9.15 -3.13 10.87
C LEU A 23 -7.88 -3.61 10.17
N ALA A 24 -6.73 -2.96 10.38
CA ALA A 24 -5.45 -3.36 9.82
C ALA A 24 -5.03 -4.77 10.30
N ASP A 25 -5.27 -5.08 11.58
CA ASP A 25 -5.02 -6.40 12.14
C ASP A 25 -5.95 -7.47 11.56
N GLU A 26 -7.22 -7.15 11.31
CA GLU A 26 -8.15 -8.05 10.66
C GLU A 26 -7.78 -8.33 9.20
N VAL A 27 -7.40 -7.30 8.45
CA VAL A 27 -6.87 -7.40 7.08
C VAL A 27 -5.65 -8.32 7.06
N CYS A 28 -4.68 -8.11 7.96
CA CYS A 28 -3.51 -8.99 8.08
C CYS A 28 -3.90 -10.45 8.31
N ARG A 29 -4.86 -10.70 9.21
CA ARG A 29 -5.33 -12.04 9.53
C ARG A 29 -5.92 -12.72 8.29
N GLU A 30 -6.75 -12.04 7.53
CA GLU A 30 -7.41 -12.61 6.35
C GLU A 30 -6.44 -12.84 5.19
N LEU A 31 -5.50 -11.93 4.96
CA LEU A 31 -4.45 -12.13 3.96
C LEU A 31 -3.54 -13.32 4.30
N ALA A 32 -3.18 -13.45 5.59
CA ALA A 32 -2.42 -14.61 6.07
C ALA A 32 -3.22 -15.93 5.89
N ARG A 33 -4.53 -15.91 6.16
CA ARG A 33 -5.43 -17.07 5.94
C ARG A 33 -5.56 -17.44 4.46
N ALA A 34 -5.48 -16.45 3.56
CA ALA A 34 -5.42 -16.67 2.11
C ALA A 34 -4.06 -17.24 1.64
N GLY A 35 -3.08 -17.35 2.55
CA GLY A 35 -1.75 -17.87 2.26
C GLY A 35 -0.77 -16.83 1.72
N LEU A 36 -1.10 -15.54 1.81
CA LEU A 36 -0.21 -14.46 1.39
C LEU A 36 0.78 -14.10 2.51
N PRO A 37 2.06 -13.87 2.20
CA PRO A 37 2.98 -13.21 3.13
C PRO A 37 2.45 -11.81 3.39
N VAL A 38 2.30 -11.45 4.66
CA VAL A 38 1.72 -10.17 5.10
C VAL A 38 2.43 -9.65 6.33
N HIS A 39 2.55 -8.34 6.45
CA HIS A 39 3.15 -7.67 7.59
C HIS A 39 2.55 -6.27 7.81
N ARG A 40 2.64 -5.80 9.07
CA ARG A 40 2.35 -4.43 9.46
C ARG A 40 3.57 -3.56 9.14
N GLY A 41 3.51 -2.78 8.06
CA GLY A 41 4.63 -1.95 7.61
C GLY A 41 4.82 -0.69 8.44
N ASP A 42 3.72 -0.12 8.93
CA ASP A 42 3.69 1.02 9.85
C ASP A 42 4.34 0.72 11.22
N LEU A 43 4.34 -0.54 11.63
CA LEU A 43 4.99 -0.99 12.87
C LEU A 43 6.44 -1.46 12.66
N SER A 44 6.93 -1.45 11.41
CA SER A 44 8.28 -1.91 11.07
C SER A 44 9.27 -0.75 11.06
N ASP A 45 10.42 -0.93 11.73
CA ASP A 45 11.55 0.01 11.63
C ASP A 45 12.18 0.06 10.22
N LYS A 46 11.78 -0.87 9.33
CA LYS A 46 12.24 -0.94 7.95
C LYS A 46 11.03 -1.10 7.01
N PRO A 47 10.39 0.01 6.62
CA PRO A 47 9.28 0.01 5.67
C PRO A 47 9.71 -0.68 4.37
N HIS A 48 8.80 -1.45 3.76
CA HIS A 48 9.01 -2.13 2.48
C HIS A 48 10.17 -3.14 2.44
N SER A 49 10.80 -3.51 3.56
CA SER A 49 11.96 -4.41 3.55
C SER A 49 11.61 -5.89 3.32
N LYS A 50 10.33 -6.24 3.27
CA LYS A 50 9.87 -7.63 3.17
C LYS A 50 8.96 -7.80 1.95
N PRO A 51 9.15 -8.86 1.15
CA PRO A 51 8.22 -9.19 0.10
C PRO A 51 6.85 -9.59 0.68
N GLY A 52 5.77 -9.19 0.02
CA GLY A 52 4.40 -9.53 0.42
C GLY A 52 3.49 -8.32 0.60
N ALA A 53 2.32 -8.55 1.18
CA ALA A 53 1.37 -7.51 1.50
C ALA A 53 1.88 -6.67 2.68
N ASP A 54 2.00 -5.37 2.47
CA ASP A 54 2.40 -4.36 3.45
C ASP A 54 1.14 -3.59 3.87
N VAL A 55 0.64 -3.87 5.08
CA VAL A 55 -0.55 -3.22 5.64
C VAL A 55 -0.11 -2.08 6.55
N HIS A 56 -0.65 -0.89 6.33
CA HIS A 56 -0.32 0.30 7.12
C HIS A 56 -1.52 1.21 7.31
N ILE A 57 -1.50 2.00 8.38
CA ILE A 57 -2.49 3.04 8.63
C ILE A 57 -1.95 4.43 8.29
N GLU A 58 -2.80 5.26 7.71
CA GLU A 58 -2.55 6.70 7.64
C GLU A 58 -3.28 7.42 8.78
N SER A 59 -2.52 8.19 9.56
CA SER A 59 -3.04 8.81 10.79
C SER A 59 -3.81 10.12 10.57
N PHE A 60 -3.90 10.61 9.34
CA PHE A 60 -4.63 11.85 9.01
C PHE A 60 -6.15 11.65 9.06
N GLU A 61 -6.93 12.72 9.24
CA GLU A 61 -8.40 12.63 9.30
C GLU A 61 -8.99 11.90 8.09
N ASP A 62 -8.51 12.23 6.89
CA ASP A 62 -8.86 11.62 5.60
C ASP A 62 -8.05 10.37 5.25
N GLY A 63 -7.15 9.94 6.14
CA GLY A 63 -6.39 8.70 6.02
C GLY A 63 -7.27 7.45 6.19
N GLY A 64 -6.63 6.28 6.17
CA GLY A 64 -7.33 4.99 6.20
C GLY A 64 -6.38 3.83 6.41
N VAL A 65 -6.87 2.62 6.10
CA VAL A 65 -6.06 1.40 6.07
C VAL A 65 -5.71 1.08 4.63
N TYR A 66 -4.42 0.95 4.36
CA TYR A 66 -3.90 0.70 3.02
C TYR A 66 -3.09 -0.58 2.99
N VAL A 67 -3.16 -1.26 1.85
CA VAL A 67 -2.40 -2.47 1.58
C VAL A 67 -1.61 -2.29 0.28
N ASP A 68 -0.29 -2.28 0.40
CA ASP A 68 0.63 -2.31 -0.73
C ASP A 68 1.20 -3.71 -0.95
N TRP A 69 1.80 -3.91 -2.12
CA TRP A 69 2.56 -5.11 -2.40
C TRP A 69 4.05 -4.80 -2.52
N GLY A 70 4.86 -5.40 -1.67
CA GLY A 70 6.31 -5.40 -1.78
C GLY A 70 6.82 -6.55 -2.64
N THR A 71 7.55 -6.26 -3.72
CA THR A 71 8.33 -7.28 -4.45
C THR A 71 9.63 -7.59 -3.72
N ALA A 72 10.32 -8.67 -4.13
CA ALA A 72 11.68 -8.94 -3.69
C ALA A 72 12.65 -7.81 -4.07
N ASP A 73 13.68 -7.63 -3.24
CA ASP A 73 14.71 -6.59 -3.39
C ASP A 73 15.35 -6.63 -4.77
N GLU A 74 15.63 -7.81 -5.32
CA GLU A 74 16.22 -7.98 -6.65
C GLU A 74 15.42 -7.27 -7.76
N LEU A 75 14.09 -7.43 -7.77
CA LEU A 75 13.24 -6.78 -8.76
C LEU A 75 13.04 -5.30 -8.46
N ARG A 76 12.87 -4.96 -7.18
CA ARG A 76 12.64 -3.58 -6.74
C ARG A 76 13.86 -2.70 -7.02
N GLU A 77 15.04 -3.12 -6.57
CA GLU A 77 16.28 -2.35 -6.74
C GLU A 77 16.64 -2.18 -8.21
N ALA A 78 16.49 -3.23 -9.03
CA ALA A 78 16.72 -3.14 -10.47
C ALA A 78 15.82 -2.10 -11.15
N ALA A 79 14.55 -2.00 -10.75
CA ALA A 79 13.63 -0.98 -11.27
C ALA A 79 13.99 0.42 -10.75
N LEU A 80 14.25 0.58 -9.44
CA LEU A 80 14.60 1.86 -8.81
C LEU A 80 15.89 2.45 -9.36
N GLU A 81 16.92 1.63 -9.59
CA GLU A 81 18.18 2.09 -10.19
C GLU A 81 17.98 2.69 -11.58
N LEU A 82 17.05 2.15 -12.36
CA LEU A 82 16.75 2.67 -13.69
C LEU A 82 15.98 3.99 -13.60
N PHE A 83 14.99 4.09 -12.72
CA PHE A 83 14.31 5.36 -12.45
C PHE A 83 15.31 6.45 -12.05
N ALA A 84 16.26 6.13 -11.18
CA ALA A 84 17.30 7.06 -10.75
C ALA A 84 18.24 7.54 -11.89
N LYS A 85 18.44 6.70 -12.92
CA LYS A 85 19.24 7.04 -14.11
C LYS A 85 18.46 7.88 -15.13
N GLY A 86 17.15 8.05 -14.94
CA GLY A 86 16.25 8.68 -15.90
C GLY A 86 15.90 7.69 -17.01
N ILE A 87 14.62 7.31 -17.09
CA ILE A 87 14.09 6.48 -18.17
C ILE A 87 13.19 7.32 -19.09
N ASP A 88 13.05 6.85 -20.33
CA ASP A 88 11.95 7.27 -21.17
C ASP A 88 10.68 6.57 -20.70
N TYR A 89 9.69 7.35 -20.23
CA TYR A 89 8.41 6.81 -19.78
C TYR A 89 7.49 6.41 -20.95
N ALA A 90 7.76 6.88 -22.17
CA ALA A 90 7.03 6.47 -23.37
C ALA A 90 7.49 5.09 -23.88
N ASP A 91 8.73 4.69 -23.58
CA ASP A 91 9.29 3.37 -23.90
C ASP A 91 10.12 2.83 -22.72
N PRO A 92 9.46 2.44 -21.61
CA PRO A 92 10.14 2.04 -20.39
C PRO A 92 10.88 0.70 -20.54
N PRO A 93 12.05 0.52 -19.88
CA PRO A 93 12.78 -0.74 -19.93
C PRO A 93 11.94 -1.95 -19.46
N PRO A 94 12.16 -3.16 -20.01
CA PRO A 94 11.37 -4.35 -19.68
C PRO A 94 11.28 -4.68 -18.18
N VAL A 95 12.33 -4.44 -17.41
CA VAL A 95 12.32 -4.68 -15.95
C VAL A 95 11.40 -3.71 -15.20
N VAL A 96 11.31 -2.45 -15.65
CA VAL A 96 10.40 -1.45 -15.10
C VAL A 96 8.96 -1.84 -15.42
N LEU A 97 8.70 -2.25 -16.66
CA LEU A 97 7.39 -2.80 -17.06
C LEU A 97 7.01 -4.03 -16.25
N HIS A 98 7.95 -4.96 -16.03
CA HIS A 98 7.69 -6.15 -15.25
C HIS A 98 7.37 -5.82 -13.80
N HIS A 99 8.15 -4.94 -13.16
CA HIS A 99 7.89 -4.45 -11.80
C HIS A 99 6.48 -3.85 -11.69
N LYS A 100 6.09 -2.96 -12.61
CA LYS A 100 4.75 -2.37 -12.66
C LYS A 100 3.67 -3.44 -12.81
N ASN A 101 3.83 -4.36 -13.77
CA ASN A 101 2.83 -5.40 -14.03
C ASN A 101 2.64 -6.33 -12.83
N VAL A 102 3.70 -6.62 -12.07
CA VAL A 102 3.60 -7.40 -10.82
C VAL A 102 2.75 -6.65 -9.80
N HIS A 103 3.02 -5.36 -9.59
CA HIS A 103 2.22 -4.54 -8.68
C HIS A 103 0.74 -4.47 -9.08
N ASP A 104 0.45 -4.23 -10.36
CA ASP A 104 -0.94 -4.18 -10.87
C ASP A 104 -1.66 -5.52 -10.64
N CYS A 105 -1.02 -6.65 -11.00
CA CYS A 105 -1.58 -7.97 -10.79
C CYS A 105 -1.88 -8.24 -9.31
N MET A 106 -0.95 -7.88 -8.42
CA MET A 106 -1.08 -8.14 -7.00
C MET A 106 -2.12 -7.24 -6.34
N ARG A 107 -2.21 -5.97 -6.72
CA ARG A 107 -3.28 -5.06 -6.31
C ARG A 107 -4.65 -5.64 -6.68
N ASP A 108 -4.83 -6.06 -7.94
CA ASP A 108 -6.08 -6.64 -8.41
C ASP A 108 -6.43 -7.93 -7.63
N ALA A 109 -5.43 -8.75 -7.30
CA ALA A 109 -5.60 -9.94 -6.48
C ALA A 109 -6.00 -9.59 -5.04
N LEU A 110 -5.32 -8.62 -4.41
CA LEU A 110 -5.61 -8.15 -3.06
C LEU A 110 -7.03 -7.60 -2.95
N VAL A 111 -7.46 -6.78 -3.91
CA VAL A 111 -8.86 -6.30 -4.00
C VAL A 111 -9.83 -7.47 -3.99
N ARG A 112 -9.62 -8.47 -4.85
CA ARG A 112 -10.53 -9.62 -4.97
C ARG A 112 -10.54 -10.50 -3.72
N ILE A 113 -9.38 -10.73 -3.11
CA ILE A 113 -9.24 -11.55 -1.90
C ILE A 113 -9.93 -10.87 -0.73
N LEU A 114 -9.62 -9.61 -0.46
CA LEU A 114 -10.23 -8.85 0.64
C LEU A 114 -11.73 -8.67 0.43
N ALA A 115 -12.16 -8.39 -0.80
CA ALA A 115 -13.58 -8.39 -1.15
C ALA A 115 -14.28 -9.71 -0.82
N SER A 116 -13.62 -10.84 -1.11
CA SER A 116 -14.17 -12.18 -0.82
C SER A 116 -14.19 -12.51 0.68
N ALA A 117 -13.29 -11.92 1.46
CA ALA A 117 -13.26 -12.00 2.92
C ALA A 117 -14.29 -11.10 3.60
N GLY A 118 -15.03 -10.28 2.83
CA GLY A 118 -16.10 -9.43 3.35
C GLY A 118 -15.70 -7.97 3.58
N PHE A 119 -14.51 -7.54 3.15
CA PHE A 119 -14.11 -6.14 3.27
C PHE A 119 -14.68 -5.26 2.15
N GLN A 120 -14.96 -4.00 2.49
CA GLN A 120 -15.18 -2.94 1.53
C GLN A 120 -13.81 -2.38 1.11
N VAL A 121 -13.43 -2.65 -0.14
CA VAL A 121 -12.12 -2.31 -0.68
C VAL A 121 -12.24 -1.63 -2.04
N GLU A 122 -11.31 -0.73 -2.33
CA GLU A 122 -11.15 -0.06 -3.61
C GLU A 122 -9.67 0.17 -3.94
N GLU A 123 -9.38 0.46 -5.21
CA GLU A 123 -8.06 0.98 -5.59
C GLU A 123 -7.87 2.35 -4.94
N ALA A 124 -6.73 2.57 -4.31
CA ALA A 124 -6.38 3.87 -3.76
C ALA A 124 -6.12 4.89 -4.89
N ASP A 125 -6.07 6.18 -4.54
CA ASP A 125 -5.70 7.21 -5.50
C ASP A 125 -4.27 6.98 -5.99
N GLY A 126 -4.11 6.75 -7.30
CA GLY A 126 -2.83 6.38 -7.87
C GLY A 126 -1.75 7.48 -7.82
N PHE A 127 -2.14 8.74 -7.62
CA PHE A 127 -1.18 9.83 -7.45
C PHE A 127 -0.59 9.86 -6.04
N THR A 128 -1.43 9.58 -5.03
CA THR A 128 -1.07 9.68 -3.62
C THR A 128 -0.51 8.35 -3.09
N HIS A 129 -1.10 7.24 -3.51
CA HIS A 129 -0.87 5.90 -2.97
C HIS A 129 -0.45 4.87 -4.02
N GLY A 130 -0.14 5.29 -5.24
CA GLY A 130 0.42 4.42 -6.28
C GLY A 130 -0.48 3.23 -6.62
N THR A 131 -0.06 2.03 -6.22
CA THR A 131 -0.79 0.79 -6.49
C THR A 131 -1.48 0.20 -5.25
N ALA A 132 -1.60 0.97 -4.17
CA ALA A 132 -2.20 0.49 -2.94
C ALA A 132 -3.69 0.16 -3.09
N VAL A 133 -4.16 -0.71 -2.21
CA VAL A 133 -5.58 -1.01 -1.99
C VAL A 133 -6.04 -0.28 -0.74
N HIS A 134 -7.11 0.50 -0.83
CA HIS A 134 -7.74 1.15 0.31
C HIS A 134 -8.83 0.26 0.91
N VAL A 135 -8.75 -0.02 2.21
CA VAL A 135 -9.74 -0.79 2.98
C VAL A 135 -10.56 0.15 3.85
N LYS A 136 -11.87 0.24 3.56
CA LYS A 136 -12.79 1.17 4.25
C LYS A 136 -13.44 0.58 5.50
N GLY A 137 -13.44 -0.75 5.63
CA GLY A 137 -14.11 -1.47 6.70
C GLY A 137 -14.74 -2.78 6.21
N LEU A 138 -15.69 -3.32 6.96
CA LEU A 138 -16.45 -4.50 6.59
C LEU A 138 -17.65 -4.13 5.71
N ARG A 139 -18.05 -5.05 4.83
CA ARG A 139 -19.28 -4.92 4.05
C ARG A 139 -20.50 -5.08 4.97
N PRO A 140 -21.55 -4.27 4.77
CA PRO A 140 -22.82 -4.43 5.48
C PRO A 140 -23.57 -5.71 5.11
#